data_AF-A0A811MRU2-F1
#
_entry.id   AF-A0A811MRU2-F1
#
_cell.length_a   1.000
_cell.length_b   1.000
_cell.length_c   1.000
_cell.angle_alpha   90.00
_cell.angle_beta   90.00
_cell.angle_gamma   90.00
#
_symmetry.space_group_name_H-M   'P 1'
#
loop_
_entity.id
_entity.type
_entity.pdbx_description
1 polymer ?
#
loop_
_entity_poly.entity_id
_entity_poly.type
_entity_poly.pdbx_seq_one_letter_code
_entity_poly.pdbx_strand_id
1 'polypeptide(L)'
;MAAARYDVEKGGRNGGEGKQHHSPPVPEHHLYPQRDGERDWVPWFVPLVAAVNIVLFAVAMYVNNCPAHAAASSRRGGGACVARGFLHRFSFQPLSENPLLGPSSATLQKLGALVWDKVVQEHQGWRLVTCIWLHAGVAHLLVNMVSLVLIGLRLERQFGYVRIGIIYLVSGVGGSVLSSLFIRNTISVGASGALFGLLGAMLSELFTNWTIYSNKAAALVTLLVVIAINLAIGILPHVDNFAHIGGFLTGFLLGFVFLMRPHYGWMQRYVLPSDVKYTAKKYLAYQWALLAVASVLAVVGFAVGLGMLFRRVNANDHCGWCHYLSCVPTSRWSCGK
;
A
#
# COMPACT_ATOMS: atom_id res chain seq x y z
N MET A 1 14.46 -5.20 40.96
CA MET A 1 14.28 -6.08 42.14
C MET A 1 13.74 -7.39 41.65
N ALA A 2 14.54 -8.45 41.78
CA ALA A 2 14.19 -9.81 41.43
C ALA A 2 13.21 -10.38 42.47
N ALA A 3 12.22 -11.15 42.03
CA ALA A 3 11.53 -12.11 42.86
C ALA A 3 11.61 -13.48 42.18
N ALA A 4 12.30 -14.38 42.88
CA ALA A 4 12.60 -15.74 42.49
C ALA A 4 11.54 -16.70 43.04
N ARG A 5 11.45 -17.85 42.35
CA ARG A 5 11.20 -19.21 42.85
C ARG A 5 10.09 -19.44 43.88
N TYR A 6 9.18 -20.34 43.51
CA TYR A 6 8.58 -21.27 44.46
C TYR A 6 8.82 -22.69 43.93
N ASP A 7 9.81 -23.37 44.53
CA ASP A 7 9.90 -24.83 44.55
C ASP A 7 9.07 -25.32 45.74
N VAL A 8 8.19 -26.30 45.53
CA VAL A 8 7.54 -27.05 46.61
C VAL A 8 7.73 -28.53 46.34
N GLU A 9 8.63 -29.11 47.12
CA GLU A 9 8.87 -30.54 47.26
C GLU A 9 7.92 -31.13 48.33
N LYS A 10 7.18 -32.21 48.01
CA LYS A 10 7.09 -33.51 48.74
C LYS A 10 5.72 -34.21 48.69
N GLY A 11 5.81 -35.53 48.47
CA GLY A 11 4.79 -36.56 48.73
C GLY A 11 4.39 -37.28 47.44
N GLY A 12 4.86 -38.47 47.09
CA GLY A 12 4.80 -39.75 47.81
C GLY A 12 4.62 -40.87 46.76
N ARG A 13 5.28 -42.02 46.96
CA ARG A 13 5.38 -43.20 46.06
C ARG A 13 4.04 -43.91 45.81
N ASN A 14 3.75 -44.30 44.55
CA ASN A 14 3.77 -45.69 44.02
C ASN A 14 2.86 -45.89 42.78
N GLY A 15 3.43 -46.51 41.74
CA GLY A 15 2.81 -47.60 40.95
C GLY A 15 1.70 -47.28 39.96
N GLY A 16 2.01 -47.31 38.66
CA GLY A 16 1.01 -47.43 37.59
C GLY A 16 1.58 -47.06 36.21
N GLU A 17 2.06 -48.06 35.48
CA GLU A 17 2.45 -47.94 34.08
C GLU A 17 1.28 -47.44 33.21
N GLY A 18 1.47 -46.27 32.59
CA GLY A 18 0.58 -45.75 31.57
C GLY A 18 1.39 -44.83 30.66
N LYS A 19 1.94 -45.39 29.57
CA LYS A 19 2.59 -44.61 28.51
C LYS A 19 1.55 -43.72 27.82
N GLN A 20 1.35 -42.50 28.32
CA GLN A 20 0.71 -41.45 27.54
C GLN A 20 1.75 -40.83 26.61
N HIS A 21 1.67 -41.18 25.33
CA HIS A 21 2.31 -40.42 24.26
C HIS A 21 1.69 -39.02 24.23
N HIS A 22 2.36 -38.03 24.83
CA HIS A 22 2.11 -36.65 24.46
C HIS A 22 2.65 -36.44 23.05
N SER A 23 1.72 -36.44 22.09
CA SER A 23 1.98 -35.87 20.77
C SER A 23 2.46 -34.43 20.96
N PRO A 24 3.58 -34.02 20.35
CA PRO A 24 3.99 -32.61 20.38
C PRO A 24 2.87 -31.77 19.76
N PRO A 25 2.67 -30.52 20.21
CA PRO A 25 1.70 -29.63 19.60
C PRO A 25 2.00 -29.54 18.09
N VAL A 26 0.96 -29.74 17.28
CA VAL A 26 1.02 -29.57 15.83
C VAL A 26 1.55 -28.16 15.56
N PRO A 27 2.64 -27.98 14.80
CA PRO A 27 3.12 -26.65 14.47
C PRO A 27 2.03 -25.94 13.68
N GLU A 28 1.52 -24.81 14.20
CA GLU A 28 0.80 -23.87 13.37
C GLU A 28 1.71 -23.55 12.17
N HIS A 29 1.25 -23.88 10.96
CA HIS A 29 1.92 -23.48 9.73
C HIS A 29 1.77 -21.96 9.55
N HIS A 30 2.50 -21.19 10.36
CA HIS A 30 2.80 -19.82 10.01
C HIS A 30 3.59 -19.89 8.70
N LEU A 31 3.05 -19.27 7.64
CA LEU A 31 3.73 -19.11 6.35
C LEU A 31 5.10 -18.40 6.46
N TYR A 32 5.45 -17.93 7.66
CA TYR A 32 6.63 -17.16 8.03
C TYR A 32 7.10 -17.64 9.42
N PRO A 33 8.30 -18.22 9.58
CA PRO A 33 8.85 -18.46 10.91
C PRO A 33 9.14 -17.10 11.57
N GLN A 34 8.33 -16.72 12.57
CA GLN A 34 8.67 -15.62 13.48
C GLN A 34 9.90 -16.05 14.30
N ARG A 35 10.93 -15.20 14.32
CA ARG A 35 12.21 -15.54 14.94
C ARG A 35 12.45 -14.70 16.18
N ASP A 36 12.72 -15.37 17.30
CA ASP A 36 13.11 -14.79 18.57
C ASP A 36 14.32 -13.85 18.38
N GLY A 37 14.10 -12.53 18.46
CA GLY A 37 15.17 -11.53 18.40
C GLY A 37 14.90 -10.31 17.51
N GLU A 38 13.86 -10.31 16.67
CA GLU A 38 13.40 -9.07 16.02
C GLU A 38 12.53 -8.27 16.98
N ARG A 39 12.85 -6.98 17.18
CA ARG A 39 12.01 -6.08 17.97
C ARG A 39 10.70 -5.88 17.21
N ASP A 40 9.62 -6.47 17.71
CA ASP A 40 8.28 -6.15 17.24
C ASP A 40 7.98 -4.68 17.57
N TRP A 41 7.77 -3.88 16.52
CA TRP A 41 7.33 -2.50 16.70
C TRP A 41 5.86 -2.47 17.07
N VAL A 42 5.50 -1.64 18.04
CA VAL A 42 4.08 -1.36 18.34
C VAL A 42 3.53 -0.51 17.19
N PRO A 43 2.58 -1.04 16.39
CA PRO A 43 2.11 -0.31 15.22
C PRO A 43 1.14 0.80 15.64
N TRP A 44 1.43 2.02 15.21
CA TRP A 44 0.59 3.19 15.44
C TRP A 44 0.43 4.05 14.19
N PHE A 45 1.39 4.00 13.28
CA PHE A 45 1.38 4.78 12.05
C PHE A 45 0.30 4.31 11.09
N VAL A 46 0.18 3.00 10.84
CA VAL A 46 -0.84 2.46 9.92
C VAL A 46 -2.27 2.74 10.42
N PRO A 47 -2.61 2.50 11.70
CA PRO A 47 -3.89 2.93 12.25
C PRO A 47 -4.14 4.44 12.12
N LEU A 48 -3.11 5.27 12.34
CA LEU A 48 -3.21 6.71 12.19
C LEU A 48 -3.51 7.11 10.73
N VAL A 49 -2.78 6.55 9.76
CA VAL A 49 -3.02 6.80 8.34
C VAL A 49 -4.45 6.39 7.95
N ALA A 50 -4.93 5.24 8.45
CA ALA A 50 -6.30 4.81 8.21
C ALA A 50 -7.32 5.81 8.78
N ALA A 51 -7.13 6.24 10.03
CA ALA A 51 -7.98 7.24 10.67
C ALA A 51 -8.00 8.58 9.91
N VAL A 52 -6.83 9.07 9.48
CA VAL A 52 -6.72 10.31 8.70
C VAL A 52 -7.50 10.20 7.38
N ASN A 53 -7.41 9.08 6.67
CA ASN A 53 -8.17 8.88 5.42
C ASN A 53 -9.69 8.85 5.66
N ILE A 54 -10.15 8.22 6.74
CA ILE A 54 -11.57 8.22 7.13
C ILE A 54 -12.05 9.65 7.45
N VAL A 55 -11.27 10.40 8.22
CA VAL A 55 -11.59 11.79 8.58
C VAL A 55 -11.63 12.68 7.33
N LEU A 56 -10.63 12.58 6.44
CA LEU A 56 -10.59 13.37 5.22
C LEU A 56 -11.73 13.01 4.25
N PHE A 57 -12.15 11.74 4.21
CA PHE A 57 -13.34 11.36 3.47
C PHE A 57 -14.62 11.99 4.05
N ALA A 58 -14.76 12.00 5.38
CA ALA A 58 -15.87 12.70 6.04
C ALA A 58 -15.86 14.21 5.74
N VAL A 59 -14.69 14.85 5.77
CA VAL A 59 -14.52 16.25 5.36
C VAL A 59 -14.93 16.45 3.90
N ALA A 60 -14.53 15.55 3.00
CA ALA A 60 -14.92 15.62 1.60
C ALA A 60 -16.44 15.55 1.41
N MET A 61 -17.10 14.66 2.13
CA MET A 61 -18.57 14.55 2.13
C MET A 61 -19.25 15.80 2.72
N TYR A 62 -18.68 16.37 3.78
CA TYR A 62 -19.18 17.61 4.39
C TYR A 62 -19.10 18.81 3.45
N VAL A 63 -18.00 18.91 2.69
CA VAL A 63 -17.79 19.96 1.68
C VAL A 63 -18.67 19.72 0.44
N ASN A 64 -18.88 18.46 0.06
CA ASN A 64 -19.70 18.09 -1.09
C ASN A 64 -21.15 18.55 -0.97
N ASN A 65 -21.76 18.37 0.22
CA ASN A 65 -23.11 18.83 0.56
C ASN A 65 -24.12 18.71 -0.60
N CYS A 66 -24.31 17.48 -1.10
CA CYS A 66 -25.17 17.22 -2.25
C CYS A 66 -26.56 17.88 -2.14
N PRO A 67 -27.28 17.82 -1.00
CA PRO A 67 -28.63 18.38 -0.91
C PRO A 67 -28.71 19.89 -1.13
N ALA A 68 -27.67 20.65 -0.77
CA ALA A 68 -27.64 22.10 -0.98
C ALA A 68 -27.48 22.47 -2.46
N HIS A 69 -26.83 21.61 -3.24
CA HIS A 69 -26.60 21.82 -4.68
C HIS A 69 -27.64 21.09 -5.56
N ALA A 70 -28.33 20.09 -5.02
CA ALA A 70 -29.35 19.31 -5.72
C ALA A 70 -30.59 20.13 -6.13
N ALA A 71 -30.95 21.18 -5.38
CA ALA A 71 -32.03 22.09 -5.77
C ALA A 71 -31.74 22.84 -7.08
N ALA A 72 -30.46 23.11 -7.36
CA ALA A 72 -30.01 23.72 -8.61
C ALA A 72 -29.84 22.69 -9.75
N SER A 73 -29.42 21.45 -9.44
CA SER A 73 -29.23 20.39 -10.45
C SER A 73 -30.54 19.75 -10.90
N SER A 74 -31.55 19.66 -10.03
CA SER A 74 -32.88 19.11 -10.37
C SER A 74 -33.60 19.91 -11.47
N ARG A 75 -33.33 21.23 -11.59
CA ARG A 75 -33.81 22.07 -12.71
C ARG A 75 -33.12 21.78 -14.06
N ARG A 76 -31.99 21.08 -14.06
CA ARG A 76 -31.21 20.71 -15.26
C ARG A 76 -31.24 19.20 -15.56
N GLY A 77 -32.17 18.45 -14.97
CA GLY A 77 -32.28 16.99 -15.16
C GLY A 77 -31.29 16.16 -14.32
N GLY A 78 -30.69 16.73 -13.28
CA GLY A 78 -29.82 16.00 -12.35
C GLY A 78 -30.60 15.04 -11.44
N GLY A 79 -30.05 13.84 -11.23
CA GLY A 79 -30.63 12.81 -10.35
C GLY A 79 -30.67 13.20 -8.87
N ALA A 80 -31.46 12.48 -8.08
CA ALA A 80 -31.58 12.71 -6.64
C ALA A 80 -30.35 12.20 -5.86
N CYS A 81 -29.91 12.95 -4.85
CA CYS A 81 -28.86 12.52 -3.92
C CYS A 81 -29.25 11.21 -3.22
N VAL A 82 -28.30 10.31 -3.04
CA VAL A 82 -28.53 9.01 -2.39
C VAL A 82 -28.45 9.18 -0.86
N ALA A 83 -29.31 8.47 -0.14
CA ALA A 83 -29.39 8.46 1.33
C ALA A 83 -29.71 9.83 1.98
N ARG A 84 -30.40 10.72 1.25
CA ARG A 84 -30.77 12.07 1.72
C ARG A 84 -31.50 12.10 3.07
N GLY A 85 -32.41 11.16 3.31
CA GLY A 85 -33.20 11.11 4.55
C GLY A 85 -32.41 10.69 5.79
N PHE A 86 -31.24 10.08 5.63
CA PHE A 86 -30.44 9.55 6.74
C PHE A 86 -29.13 10.32 6.94
N LEU A 87 -28.41 10.61 5.86
CA LEU A 87 -27.08 11.25 5.92
C LEU A 87 -27.12 12.77 5.88
N HIS A 88 -28.27 13.37 5.56
CA HIS A 88 -28.44 14.82 5.41
C HIS A 88 -27.30 15.45 4.60
N ARG A 89 -26.47 16.30 5.21
CA ARG A 89 -25.34 16.96 4.54
C ARG A 89 -24.31 15.99 3.93
N PHE A 90 -24.16 14.80 4.50
CA PHE A 90 -23.23 13.77 4.05
C PHE A 90 -23.84 12.85 2.97
N SER A 91 -24.93 13.26 2.32
CA SER A 91 -25.53 12.47 1.23
C SER A 91 -24.58 12.33 0.05
N PHE A 92 -24.63 11.16 -0.59
CA PHE A 92 -23.83 10.87 -1.77
C PHE A 92 -24.42 11.49 -3.03
N GLN A 93 -23.56 11.71 -4.03
CA GLN A 93 -24.02 12.07 -5.37
C GLN A 93 -24.88 10.94 -5.97
N PRO A 94 -25.72 11.25 -6.97
CA PRO A 94 -26.48 10.24 -7.70
C PRO A 94 -25.58 9.13 -8.24
N LEU A 95 -26.04 7.88 -8.23
CA LEU A 95 -25.27 6.73 -8.73
C LEU A 95 -24.86 6.84 -10.19
N SER A 96 -25.60 7.63 -10.99
CA SER A 96 -25.26 7.96 -12.37
C SER A 96 -24.01 8.86 -12.49
N GLU A 97 -23.71 9.65 -11.46
CA GLU A 97 -22.52 10.50 -11.40
C GLU A 97 -21.37 9.79 -10.68
N ASN A 98 -21.66 9.15 -9.54
CA ASN A 98 -20.65 8.45 -8.76
C ASN A 98 -21.19 7.10 -8.24
N PRO A 99 -20.85 5.97 -8.91
CA PRO A 99 -21.31 4.65 -8.52
C PRO A 99 -20.65 4.15 -7.22
N LEU A 100 -19.58 4.79 -6.75
CA LEU A 100 -18.81 4.38 -5.57
C LEU A 100 -19.38 4.91 -4.25
N LEU A 101 -20.56 5.55 -4.28
CA LEU A 101 -21.20 6.21 -3.14
C LEU A 101 -20.27 7.27 -2.52
N GLY A 102 -20.11 8.39 -3.21
CA GLY A 102 -19.14 9.40 -2.81
C GLY A 102 -19.51 10.83 -3.21
N PRO A 103 -18.54 11.76 -3.08
CA PRO A 103 -18.71 13.15 -3.46
C PRO A 103 -18.62 13.33 -4.99
N SER A 104 -18.87 14.55 -5.48
CA SER A 104 -18.67 14.89 -6.89
C SER A 104 -17.19 15.01 -7.23
N SER A 105 -16.87 14.81 -8.52
CA SER A 105 -15.51 15.03 -9.04
C SER A 105 -15.04 16.47 -8.78
N ALA A 106 -15.91 17.46 -8.92
CA ALA A 106 -15.61 18.87 -8.63
C ALA A 106 -15.19 19.09 -7.16
N THR A 107 -15.84 18.42 -6.20
CA THR A 107 -15.46 18.49 -4.78
C THR A 107 -14.06 17.91 -4.57
N LEU A 108 -13.76 16.76 -5.17
CA LEU A 108 -12.45 16.13 -5.07
C LEU A 108 -11.35 17.02 -5.69
N GLN A 109 -11.61 17.62 -6.86
CA GLN A 109 -10.70 18.58 -7.48
C GLN A 109 -10.42 19.78 -6.56
N LYS A 110 -11.44 20.32 -5.92
CA LYS A 110 -11.28 21.42 -4.95
C LYS A 110 -10.40 21.02 -3.77
N LEU A 111 -10.53 19.80 -3.28
CA LEU A 111 -9.83 19.31 -2.09
C LEU A 111 -8.40 18.82 -2.34
N GLY A 112 -7.98 18.70 -3.59
CA GLY A 112 -6.61 18.28 -3.91
C GLY A 112 -6.48 17.01 -4.73
N ALA A 113 -7.53 16.59 -5.45
CA ALA A 113 -7.40 15.49 -6.39
C ALA A 113 -6.32 15.78 -7.43
N LEU A 114 -5.74 14.71 -7.95
CA LEU A 114 -4.75 14.78 -9.00
C LEU A 114 -5.44 15.15 -10.31
N VAL A 115 -5.05 16.29 -10.86
CA VAL A 115 -5.54 16.82 -12.14
C VAL A 115 -4.34 17.37 -12.89
N TRP A 116 -4.08 16.85 -14.09
CA TRP A 116 -2.88 17.17 -14.86
C TRP A 116 -2.72 18.68 -15.09
N ASP A 117 -3.79 19.34 -15.56
CA ASP A 117 -3.77 20.79 -15.84
C ASP A 117 -3.40 21.61 -14.59
N LYS A 118 -3.93 21.24 -13.43
CA LYS A 118 -3.63 21.95 -12.17
C LYS A 118 -2.19 21.74 -11.72
N VAL A 119 -1.66 20.53 -11.89
CA VAL A 119 -0.27 20.21 -11.51
C VAL A 119 0.71 20.93 -12.41
N VAL A 120 0.49 20.88 -13.73
CA VAL A 120 1.48 21.28 -14.74
C VAL A 120 1.29 22.72 -15.21
N GLN A 121 0.05 23.18 -15.41
CA GLN A 121 -0.24 24.55 -15.87
C GLN A 121 -0.40 25.54 -14.70
N GLU A 122 -1.11 25.14 -13.64
CA GLU A 122 -1.31 25.99 -12.45
C GLU A 122 -0.22 25.81 -11.38
N HIS A 123 0.81 24.99 -11.64
CA HIS A 123 1.94 24.71 -10.73
C HIS A 123 1.55 24.16 -9.34
N GLN A 124 0.42 23.46 -9.24
CA GLN A 124 -0.08 22.89 -7.98
C GLN A 124 0.53 21.50 -7.71
N GLY A 125 1.86 21.43 -7.63
CA GLY A 125 2.61 20.17 -7.44
C GLY A 125 2.27 19.43 -6.13
N TRP A 126 1.76 20.14 -5.12
CA TRP A 126 1.26 19.54 -3.88
C TRP A 126 0.15 18.51 -4.10
N ARG A 127 -0.56 18.58 -5.24
CA ARG A 127 -1.60 17.61 -5.62
C ARG A 127 -1.08 16.19 -5.81
N LEU A 128 0.20 16.03 -6.15
CA LEU A 128 0.88 14.72 -6.21
C LEU A 128 0.94 14.01 -4.84
N VAL A 129 0.79 14.77 -3.76
CA VAL A 129 0.79 14.24 -2.39
C VAL A 129 -0.63 14.19 -1.85
N THR A 130 -1.44 15.24 -2.03
CA THR A 130 -2.78 15.31 -1.43
C THR A 130 -3.75 14.29 -2.01
N CYS A 131 -3.60 13.90 -3.28
CA CYS A 131 -4.48 12.92 -3.91
C CYS A 131 -4.43 11.54 -3.23
N ILE A 132 -3.31 11.20 -2.58
CA ILE A 132 -3.09 9.94 -1.84
C ILE A 132 -4.11 9.81 -0.69
N TRP A 133 -4.59 10.93 -0.16
CA TRP A 133 -5.45 10.99 1.02
C TRP A 133 -6.94 11.14 0.71
N LEU A 134 -7.29 11.34 -0.57
CA LEU A 134 -8.66 11.52 -1.03
C LEU A 134 -9.21 10.20 -1.58
N HIS A 135 -10.52 9.99 -1.44
CA HIS A 135 -11.17 8.76 -1.90
C HIS A 135 -12.43 9.10 -2.69
N ALA A 136 -12.64 8.36 -3.77
CA ALA A 136 -13.74 8.58 -4.71
C ALA A 136 -15.12 8.19 -4.14
N GLY A 137 -15.18 7.37 -3.09
CA GLY A 137 -16.42 6.92 -2.47
C GLY A 137 -16.20 5.92 -1.34
N VAL A 138 -17.28 5.50 -0.68
CA VAL A 138 -17.23 4.59 0.48
C VAL A 138 -16.62 3.24 0.10
N ALA A 139 -17.04 2.64 -1.02
CA ALA A 139 -16.50 1.35 -1.46
C ALA A 139 -14.98 1.43 -1.70
N HIS A 140 -14.54 2.51 -2.34
CA HIS A 140 -13.12 2.76 -2.60
C HIS A 140 -12.32 2.96 -1.31
N LEU A 141 -12.84 3.74 -0.35
CA LEU A 141 -12.22 3.92 0.96
C LEU A 141 -12.10 2.59 1.72
N LEU A 142 -13.17 1.81 1.79
CA LEU A 142 -13.19 0.54 2.52
C LEU A 142 -12.12 -0.43 2.02
N VAL A 143 -12.03 -0.63 0.70
CA VAL A 143 -11.04 -1.52 0.09
C VAL A 143 -9.61 -1.05 0.40
N ASN A 144 -9.34 0.26 0.32
CA ASN A 144 -8.03 0.80 0.68
C ASN A 144 -7.71 0.61 2.16
N MET A 145 -8.64 0.90 3.08
CA MET A 145 -8.38 0.81 4.52
C MET A 145 -8.18 -0.63 4.98
N VAL A 146 -8.99 -1.57 4.48
CA VAL A 146 -8.80 -3.00 4.75
C VAL A 146 -7.43 -3.46 4.24
N SER A 147 -7.08 -3.10 3.00
CA SER A 147 -5.78 -3.46 2.42
C SER A 147 -4.61 -2.86 3.20
N LEU A 148 -4.73 -1.58 3.60
CA LEU A 148 -3.74 -0.88 4.41
C LEU A 148 -3.55 -1.55 5.77
N VAL A 149 -4.62 -1.95 6.44
CA VAL A 149 -4.55 -2.62 7.74
C VAL A 149 -3.92 -4.01 7.61
N LEU A 150 -4.32 -4.81 6.62
CA LEU A 150 -3.79 -6.16 6.43
C LEU A 150 -2.30 -6.18 6.06
N ILE A 151 -1.89 -5.33 5.12
CA ILE A 151 -0.52 -5.29 4.60
C ILE A 151 0.36 -4.40 5.47
N GLY A 152 -0.12 -3.18 5.75
CA GLY A 152 0.63 -2.15 6.46
C GLY A 152 0.94 -2.54 7.89
N LEU A 153 -0.01 -3.06 8.68
CA LEU A 153 0.27 -3.42 10.08
C LEU A 153 1.36 -4.49 10.18
N ARG A 154 1.30 -5.47 9.29
CA ARG A 154 2.30 -6.53 9.22
C ARG A 154 3.69 -5.95 8.94
N LEU A 155 3.79 -5.09 7.93
CA LEU A 155 5.04 -4.44 7.56
C LEU A 155 5.56 -3.49 8.66
N GLU A 156 4.67 -2.74 9.30
CA GLU A 156 5.03 -1.81 10.38
C GLU A 156 5.59 -2.55 11.59
N ARG A 157 4.97 -3.65 12.01
CA ARG A 157 5.47 -4.49 13.11
C ARG A 157 6.87 -5.03 12.84
N GLN A 158 7.13 -5.43 11.59
CA GLN A 158 8.40 -6.05 11.19
C GLN A 158 9.54 -5.04 10.98
N PHE A 159 9.26 -3.89 10.35
CA PHE A 159 10.29 -2.98 9.87
C PHE A 159 10.27 -1.59 10.54
N GLY A 160 9.23 -1.30 11.32
CA GLY A 160 9.03 -0.05 12.01
C GLY A 160 8.36 1.03 11.15
N TYR A 161 7.68 1.94 11.83
CA TYR A 161 6.84 2.97 11.22
C TYR A 161 7.58 3.94 10.29
N VAL A 162 8.85 4.28 10.57
CA VAL A 162 9.61 5.23 9.74
C VAL A 162 9.81 4.69 8.32
N ARG A 163 10.24 3.42 8.22
CA ARG A 163 10.54 2.80 6.92
C ARG A 163 9.27 2.61 6.11
N ILE A 164 8.22 2.11 6.77
CA ILE A 164 6.93 1.89 6.11
C ILE A 164 6.28 3.21 5.72
N GLY A 165 6.39 4.26 6.53
CA GLY A 165 5.91 5.59 6.20
C GLY A 165 6.60 6.21 4.99
N ILE A 166 7.93 6.08 4.89
CA ILE A 166 8.69 6.54 3.71
C ILE A 166 8.28 5.76 2.46
N ILE A 167 8.23 4.43 2.52
CA ILE A 167 7.83 3.60 1.38
C ILE A 167 6.41 3.96 0.94
N TYR A 168 5.46 4.08 1.88
CA TYR A 168 4.08 4.44 1.59
C TYR A 168 3.98 5.79 0.88
N LEU A 169 4.55 6.84 1.47
CA LEU A 169 4.42 8.20 0.95
C LEU A 169 5.12 8.36 -0.41
N VAL A 170 6.38 7.91 -0.52
CA VAL A 170 7.16 8.07 -1.75
C VAL A 170 6.58 7.21 -2.87
N SER A 171 6.07 6.01 -2.58
CA SER A 171 5.39 5.20 -3.60
C SER A 171 4.07 5.83 -4.06
N GLY A 172 3.31 6.45 -3.16
CA GLY A 172 2.12 7.21 -3.55
C GLY A 172 2.45 8.37 -4.49
N VAL A 173 3.55 9.09 -4.23
CA VAL A 173 4.02 10.17 -5.13
C VAL A 173 4.52 9.58 -6.45
N GLY A 174 5.27 8.49 -6.44
CA GLY A 174 5.74 7.81 -7.66
C GLY A 174 4.59 7.33 -8.54
N GLY A 175 3.53 6.80 -7.93
CA GLY A 175 2.27 6.49 -8.61
C GLY A 175 1.61 7.73 -9.21
N SER A 176 1.52 8.82 -8.45
CA SER A 176 0.91 10.07 -8.92
C SER A 176 1.68 10.73 -10.08
N VAL A 177 3.01 10.63 -10.06
CA VAL A 177 3.86 11.10 -11.16
C VAL A 177 3.62 10.25 -12.41
N LEU A 178 3.62 8.91 -12.29
CA LEU A 178 3.39 8.05 -13.44
C LEU A 178 1.97 8.23 -14.01
N SER A 179 0.96 8.29 -13.14
CA SER A 179 -0.42 8.61 -13.52
C SER A 179 -0.50 9.92 -14.32
N SER A 180 0.15 10.99 -13.84
CA SER A 180 0.14 12.29 -14.53
C SER A 180 0.83 12.28 -15.90
N LEU A 181 1.69 11.30 -16.19
CA LEU A 181 2.32 11.19 -17.52
C LEU A 181 1.39 10.57 -18.56
N PHE A 182 0.41 9.76 -18.13
CA PHE A 182 -0.49 9.02 -19.01
C PHE A 182 -1.96 9.49 -18.93
N ILE A 183 -2.39 10.07 -17.82
CA ILE A 183 -3.77 10.48 -17.59
C ILE A 183 -3.84 12.01 -17.53
N ARG A 184 -4.60 12.60 -18.47
CA ARG A 184 -4.77 14.07 -18.58
C ARG A 184 -6.19 14.57 -18.41
N ASN A 185 -7.18 13.78 -18.84
CA ASN A 185 -8.57 14.21 -18.94
C ASN A 185 -9.45 13.80 -17.74
N THR A 186 -8.94 12.95 -16.85
CA THR A 186 -9.67 12.46 -15.69
C THR A 186 -8.95 12.81 -14.40
N ILE A 187 -9.69 12.71 -13.29
CA ILE A 187 -9.13 12.93 -11.95
C ILE A 187 -8.65 11.61 -11.38
N SER A 188 -7.58 11.66 -10.57
CA SER A 188 -7.11 10.51 -9.80
C SER A 188 -7.02 10.84 -8.31
N VAL A 189 -7.46 9.90 -7.49
CA VAL A 189 -7.47 9.96 -6.02
C VAL A 189 -7.28 8.56 -5.46
N GLY A 190 -6.72 8.45 -4.27
CA GLY A 190 -6.70 7.20 -3.51
C GLY A 190 -5.31 6.83 -3.00
N ALA A 191 -5.31 6.12 -1.88
CA ALA A 191 -4.11 5.55 -1.28
C ALA A 191 -3.54 4.35 -2.06
N SER A 192 -4.23 3.87 -3.10
CA SER A 192 -3.93 2.59 -3.75
C SER A 192 -2.55 2.54 -4.39
N GLY A 193 -2.03 3.65 -4.94
CA GLY A 193 -0.65 3.70 -5.44
C GLY A 193 0.38 3.42 -4.33
N ALA A 194 0.16 3.98 -3.13
CA ALA A 194 1.01 3.72 -1.97
C ALA A 194 0.90 2.26 -1.49
N LEU A 195 -0.30 1.68 -1.53
CA LEU A 195 -0.53 0.27 -1.19
C LEU A 195 0.17 -0.70 -2.15
N PHE A 196 0.11 -0.41 -3.46
CA PHE A 196 0.88 -1.14 -4.45
C PHE A 196 2.40 -1.00 -4.22
N GLY A 197 2.84 0.16 -3.72
CA GLY A 197 4.22 0.33 -3.24
C GLY A 197 4.58 -0.59 -2.09
N LEU A 198 3.69 -0.78 -1.11
CA LEU A 198 3.91 -1.76 -0.04
C LEU A 198 4.01 -3.19 -0.58
N LEU A 199 3.19 -3.56 -1.56
CA LEU A 199 3.28 -4.86 -2.25
C LEU A 199 4.60 -5.01 -3.02
N GLY A 200 5.05 -3.97 -3.72
CA GLY A 200 6.35 -3.94 -4.39
C GLY A 200 7.49 -4.11 -3.41
N ALA A 201 7.44 -3.43 -2.27
CA ALA A 201 8.45 -3.53 -1.22
C ALA A 201 8.50 -4.94 -0.63
N MET A 202 7.34 -5.59 -0.42
CA MET A 202 7.28 -7.01 -0.01
C MET A 202 7.95 -7.94 -1.01
N LEU A 203 7.81 -7.68 -2.31
CA LEU A 203 8.45 -8.50 -3.34
C LEU A 203 9.98 -8.37 -3.30
N SER A 204 10.50 -7.15 -3.12
CA SER A 204 11.94 -6.91 -2.97
C SER A 204 12.50 -7.52 -1.69
N GLU A 205 11.74 -7.48 -0.61
CA GLU A 205 12.07 -8.13 0.66
C GLU A 205 12.22 -9.64 0.46
N LEU A 206 11.27 -10.27 -0.25
CA LEU A 206 11.30 -11.69 -0.57
C LEU A 206 12.55 -12.06 -1.41
N PHE A 207 12.91 -11.25 -2.41
CA PHE A 207 14.13 -11.49 -3.19
C PHE A 207 15.41 -11.28 -2.37
N THR A 208 15.46 -10.24 -1.54
CA THR A 208 16.64 -9.91 -0.73
C THR A 208 16.90 -10.96 0.34
N ASN A 209 15.82 -11.54 0.88
CA ASN A 209 15.82 -12.50 1.97
C ASN A 209 15.41 -13.90 1.52
N TRP A 210 15.67 -14.25 0.26
CA TRP A 210 15.22 -15.52 -0.35
C TRP A 210 15.61 -16.76 0.44
N THR A 211 16.75 -16.75 1.15
CA THR A 211 17.23 -17.88 1.95
C THR A 211 16.42 -18.11 3.23
N ILE A 212 15.62 -17.14 3.67
CA ILE A 212 14.86 -17.19 4.93
C ILE A 212 13.59 -18.02 4.83
N TYR A 213 12.99 -18.04 3.65
CA TYR A 213 11.65 -18.56 3.45
C TYR A 213 11.66 -20.08 3.28
N SER A 214 10.88 -20.80 4.08
CA SER A 214 10.72 -22.26 3.96
C SER A 214 9.93 -22.64 2.71
N ASN A 215 8.87 -21.89 2.38
CA ASN A 215 8.04 -22.09 1.19
C ASN A 215 8.05 -20.86 0.25
N LYS A 216 9.22 -20.63 -0.36
CA LYS A 216 9.55 -19.45 -1.18
C LYS A 216 8.66 -19.32 -2.41
N ALA A 217 8.45 -20.45 -3.09
CA ALA A 217 7.68 -20.50 -4.33
C ALA A 217 6.21 -20.19 -4.06
N ALA A 218 5.61 -20.74 -3.00
CA ALA A 218 4.24 -20.42 -2.64
C ALA A 218 4.09 -18.93 -2.27
N ALA A 219 4.98 -18.39 -1.44
CA ALA A 219 4.93 -16.98 -1.06
C ALA A 219 5.07 -16.04 -2.28
N LEU A 220 5.99 -16.34 -3.20
CA LEU A 220 6.17 -15.59 -4.44
C LEU A 220 4.93 -15.68 -5.33
N VAL A 221 4.41 -16.89 -5.57
CA VAL A 221 3.24 -17.11 -6.43
C VAL A 221 2.02 -16.41 -5.85
N THR A 222 1.77 -16.52 -4.54
CA THR A 222 0.65 -15.83 -3.88
C THR A 222 0.78 -14.32 -4.05
N LEU A 223 1.97 -13.74 -3.83
CA LEU A 223 2.17 -12.31 -3.98
C LEU A 223 1.97 -11.85 -5.43
N LEU A 224 2.50 -12.59 -6.41
CA LEU A 224 2.33 -12.29 -7.84
C LEU A 224 0.86 -12.41 -8.28
N VAL A 225 0.13 -13.42 -7.79
CA VAL A 225 -1.31 -13.57 -8.07
C VAL A 225 -2.10 -12.41 -7.49
N VAL A 226 -1.80 -11.99 -6.26
CA VAL A 226 -2.45 -10.81 -5.65
C VAL A 226 -2.18 -9.56 -6.47
N ILE A 227 -0.93 -9.32 -6.89
CA ILE A 227 -0.57 -8.18 -7.74
C ILE A 227 -1.31 -8.23 -9.08
N ALA A 228 -1.32 -9.39 -9.74
CA ALA A 228 -1.97 -9.59 -11.03
C ALA A 228 -3.48 -9.37 -10.96
N ILE A 229 -4.15 -9.89 -9.92
CA ILE A 229 -5.59 -9.69 -9.71
C ILE A 229 -5.90 -8.21 -9.49
N ASN A 230 -5.13 -7.51 -8.66
CA ASN A 230 -5.38 -6.08 -8.41
C ASN A 230 -5.16 -5.23 -9.67
N LEU A 231 -4.12 -5.52 -10.47
CA LEU A 231 -3.91 -4.85 -11.76
C LEU A 231 -5.02 -5.20 -12.78
N ALA A 232 -5.52 -6.43 -12.78
CA ALA A 232 -6.64 -6.82 -13.64
C ALA A 232 -7.93 -6.08 -13.26
N ILE A 233 -8.19 -5.90 -11.96
CA ILE A 233 -9.30 -5.07 -11.46
C ILE A 233 -9.11 -3.62 -11.90
N GLY A 234 -7.87 -3.12 -11.97
CA GLY A 234 -7.60 -1.76 -12.38
C GLY A 234 -7.81 -1.46 -13.87
N ILE A 235 -8.17 -2.46 -14.67
CA ILE A 235 -8.67 -2.27 -16.05
C ILE A 235 -10.12 -1.75 -16.05
N LEU A 236 -10.82 -1.86 -14.91
CA LEU A 236 -12.17 -1.31 -14.76
C LEU A 236 -12.14 0.22 -14.83
N PRO A 237 -13.19 0.84 -15.40
CA PRO A 237 -13.28 2.29 -15.46
C PRO A 237 -13.25 2.88 -14.04
N HIS A 238 -12.65 4.07 -13.90
CA HIS A 238 -12.44 4.81 -12.65
C HIS A 238 -11.31 4.28 -11.75
N VAL A 239 -10.55 3.26 -12.18
CA VAL A 239 -9.35 2.82 -11.48
C VAL A 239 -8.11 3.30 -12.23
N ASP A 240 -7.13 3.82 -11.48
CA ASP A 240 -5.88 4.35 -12.03
C ASP A 240 -4.77 3.31 -11.94
N ASN A 241 -4.64 2.50 -12.99
CA ASN A 241 -3.63 1.46 -13.07
C ASN A 241 -2.20 2.02 -13.24
N PHE A 242 -2.03 3.21 -13.83
CA PHE A 242 -0.72 3.84 -13.90
C PHE A 242 -0.22 4.26 -12.52
N ALA A 243 -1.12 4.73 -11.64
CA ALA A 243 -0.77 4.99 -10.25
C ALA A 243 -0.36 3.71 -9.52
N HIS A 244 -1.03 2.58 -9.79
CA HIS A 244 -0.66 1.28 -9.22
C HIS A 244 0.71 0.80 -9.69
N ILE A 245 0.98 0.87 -10.99
CA ILE A 245 2.27 0.47 -11.57
C ILE A 245 3.40 1.37 -11.05
N GLY A 246 3.21 2.69 -11.06
CA GLY A 246 4.23 3.64 -10.61
C GLY A 246 4.52 3.50 -9.11
N GLY A 247 3.48 3.27 -8.31
CA GLY A 247 3.60 2.98 -6.90
C GLY A 247 4.34 1.68 -6.64
N PHE A 248 3.97 0.60 -7.34
CA PHE A 248 4.62 -0.71 -7.24
C PHE A 248 6.11 -0.64 -7.57
N LEU A 249 6.48 -0.03 -8.71
CA LEU A 249 7.87 0.11 -9.12
C LEU A 249 8.68 0.92 -8.11
N THR A 250 8.11 2.01 -7.59
CA THR A 250 8.75 2.82 -6.57
C THR A 250 8.97 2.01 -5.29
N GLY A 251 7.93 1.35 -4.80
CA GLY A 251 8.02 0.53 -3.60
C GLY A 251 8.97 -0.66 -3.73
N PHE A 252 9.02 -1.29 -4.92
CA PHE A 252 9.98 -2.34 -5.25
C PHE A 252 11.43 -1.83 -5.11
N LEU A 253 11.76 -0.68 -5.71
CA LEU A 253 13.10 -0.10 -5.55
C LEU A 253 13.39 0.27 -4.09
N LEU A 254 12.45 0.93 -3.40
CA LEU A 254 12.62 1.31 -1.99
C LEU A 254 12.71 0.10 -1.05
N GLY A 255 12.11 -1.03 -1.40
CA GLY A 255 12.21 -2.27 -0.64
C GLY A 255 13.65 -2.77 -0.53
N PHE A 256 14.43 -2.70 -1.61
CA PHE A 256 15.86 -3.02 -1.59
C PHE A 256 16.70 -2.06 -0.74
N VAL A 257 16.22 -0.83 -0.53
CA VAL A 257 16.92 0.19 0.27
C VAL A 257 16.57 0.04 1.76
N PHE A 258 15.29 -0.07 2.09
CA PHE A 258 14.81 0.04 3.47
C PHE A 258 14.49 -1.30 4.15
N LEU A 259 14.20 -2.38 3.40
CA LEU A 259 13.76 -3.67 3.96
C LEU A 259 14.87 -4.74 3.99
N MET A 260 16.14 -4.34 3.89
CA MET A 260 17.26 -5.28 4.04
C MET A 260 17.34 -5.87 5.45
N ARG A 261 17.36 -7.19 5.55
CA ARG A 261 17.58 -7.92 6.82
C ARG A 261 19.05 -8.37 6.97
N PRO A 262 19.58 -8.44 8.20
CA PRO A 262 20.91 -8.97 8.45
C PRO A 262 21.02 -10.44 8.05
N HIS A 263 22.19 -10.84 7.54
CA HIS A 263 22.45 -12.22 7.14
C HIS A 263 22.54 -13.17 8.36
N TYR A 264 22.10 -14.42 8.18
CA TYR A 264 22.03 -15.45 9.22
C TYR A 264 23.30 -15.62 10.04
N GLY A 265 24.46 -15.68 9.38
CA GLY A 265 25.73 -15.88 10.05
C GLY A 265 26.07 -14.79 11.07
N TRP A 266 25.58 -13.57 10.88
CA TRP A 266 25.79 -12.47 11.83
C TRP A 266 24.96 -12.66 13.10
N MET A 267 23.72 -13.16 12.95
CA MET A 267 22.80 -13.36 14.06
C MET A 267 23.20 -14.56 14.92
N GLN A 268 23.76 -15.62 14.30
CA GLN A 268 24.30 -16.79 14.99
C GLN A 268 25.42 -16.43 15.99
N ARG A 269 26.13 -15.31 15.77
CA ARG A 269 27.14 -14.76 16.69
C ARG A 269 26.57 -14.31 18.04
N TYR A 270 25.31 -13.90 18.09
CA TYR A 270 24.66 -13.44 19.32
C TYR A 270 24.03 -14.60 20.13
N VAL A 271 23.89 -15.78 19.52
CA VAL A 271 23.27 -16.96 20.12
C VAL A 271 24.32 -17.99 20.57
N LEU A 272 25.50 -18.01 19.94
CA LEU A 272 26.60 -18.92 20.29
C LEU A 272 27.61 -18.28 21.27
N PRO A 273 28.27 -19.09 22.12
CA PRO A 273 29.27 -18.60 23.07
C PRO A 273 30.46 -17.92 22.35
N SER A 274 31.05 -16.95 23.05
CA SER A 274 32.02 -15.97 22.54
C SER A 274 33.39 -16.55 22.13
N ASP A 275 33.60 -17.85 22.32
CA ASP A 275 34.80 -18.60 21.99
C ASP A 275 34.90 -18.99 20.51
N VAL A 276 33.79 -18.98 19.76
CA VAL A 276 33.80 -19.26 18.31
C VAL A 276 34.08 -17.99 17.50
N LYS A 277 35.31 -17.86 16.98
CA LYS A 277 35.70 -16.75 16.07
C LYS A 277 35.05 -16.90 14.69
N TYR A 278 33.78 -16.53 14.56
CA TYR A 278 33.09 -16.42 13.27
C TYR A 278 33.01 -14.94 12.82
N THR A 279 33.72 -14.58 11.75
CA THR A 279 33.62 -13.25 11.11
C THR A 279 32.47 -13.23 10.11
N ALA A 280 31.23 -13.27 10.58
CA ALA A 280 30.09 -13.06 9.70
C ALA A 280 29.84 -11.57 9.45
N LYS A 281 29.76 -11.18 8.17
CA LYS A 281 29.33 -9.84 7.76
C LYS A 281 27.83 -9.67 8.06
N LYS A 282 27.43 -8.50 8.58
CA LYS A 282 26.03 -8.16 8.87
C LYS A 282 25.16 -8.21 7.60
N TYR A 283 25.70 -7.77 6.47
CA TYR A 283 25.04 -7.78 5.17
C TYR A 283 25.97 -8.41 4.12
N LEU A 284 25.37 -9.07 3.13
CA LEU A 284 26.09 -9.67 2.00
C LEU A 284 26.41 -8.62 0.92
N ALA A 285 27.43 -8.89 0.10
CA ALA A 285 27.87 -7.96 -0.94
C ALA A 285 26.76 -7.67 -1.97
N TYR A 286 25.95 -8.67 -2.32
CA TYR A 286 24.83 -8.48 -3.24
C TYR A 286 23.75 -7.56 -2.66
N GLN A 287 23.52 -7.56 -1.34
CA GLN A 287 22.54 -6.67 -0.71
C GLN A 287 22.97 -5.20 -0.84
N TRP A 288 24.25 -4.92 -0.64
CA TRP A 288 24.82 -3.58 -0.88
C TRP A 288 24.76 -3.16 -2.35
N ALA A 289 25.05 -4.08 -3.27
CA ALA A 289 24.93 -3.81 -4.70
C ALA A 289 23.49 -3.50 -5.11
N LEU A 290 22.52 -4.29 -4.65
CA LEU A 290 21.09 -4.06 -4.88
C LEU A 290 20.63 -2.73 -4.30
N LEU A 291 21.07 -2.37 -3.08
CA LEU A 291 20.77 -1.06 -2.49
C LEU A 291 21.30 0.08 -3.36
N ALA A 292 22.56 -0.01 -3.80
CA ALA A 292 23.18 1.05 -4.60
C ALA A 292 22.46 1.24 -5.94
N VAL A 293 22.21 0.13 -6.65
CA VAL A 293 21.49 0.14 -7.92
C VAL A 293 20.07 0.65 -7.74
N ALA A 294 19.33 0.15 -6.74
CA ALA A 294 17.95 0.58 -6.50
C ALA A 294 17.87 2.07 -6.11
N SER A 295 18.83 2.57 -5.34
CA SER A 295 18.89 3.99 -4.97
C SER A 295 19.12 4.87 -6.20
N VAL A 296 20.06 4.50 -7.08
CA VAL A 296 20.33 5.22 -8.32
C VAL A 296 19.10 5.20 -9.23
N LEU A 297 18.49 4.02 -9.45
CA LEU A 297 17.30 3.89 -10.29
C LEU A 297 16.11 4.69 -9.75
N ALA A 298 15.91 4.71 -8.42
CA ALA A 298 14.84 5.49 -7.82
C ALA A 298 15.06 7.00 -8.04
N VAL A 299 16.26 7.51 -7.77
CA VAL A 299 16.58 8.94 -7.93
C VAL A 299 16.48 9.36 -9.40
N VAL A 300 17.07 8.60 -10.31
CA VAL A 300 17.02 8.88 -11.76
C VAL A 300 15.58 8.77 -12.26
N GLY A 301 14.84 7.74 -11.86
CA GLY A 301 13.44 7.54 -12.25
C GLY A 301 12.54 8.71 -11.83
N PHE A 302 12.67 9.18 -10.59
CA PHE A 302 11.93 10.37 -10.13
C PHE A 302 12.35 11.64 -10.85
N ALA A 303 13.65 11.86 -11.04
CA ALA A 303 14.15 13.05 -11.75
C ALA A 303 13.65 13.09 -13.20
N VAL A 304 13.71 11.96 -13.91
CA VAL A 304 13.21 11.82 -15.27
C VAL A 304 11.69 11.98 -15.31
N GLY A 305 10.95 11.28 -14.44
CA GLY A 305 9.49 11.33 -14.40
C GLY A 305 8.95 12.74 -14.12
N LEU A 306 9.50 13.42 -13.10
CA LEU A 306 9.14 14.82 -12.81
C LEU A 306 9.58 15.76 -13.94
N GLY A 307 10.77 15.56 -14.50
CA GLY A 307 11.26 16.34 -15.65
C GLY A 307 10.34 16.21 -16.87
N MET A 308 9.90 15.00 -17.20
CA MET A 308 8.94 14.74 -18.27
C MET A 308 7.59 15.39 -17.98
N LEU A 309 7.10 15.27 -16.74
CA LEU A 309 5.81 15.83 -16.32
C LEU A 309 5.78 17.35 -16.48
N PHE A 310 6.79 18.06 -15.94
CA PHE A 310 6.84 19.52 -16.03
C PHE A 310 7.27 20.03 -17.42
N ARG A 311 7.87 19.19 -18.26
CA ARG A 311 8.06 19.45 -19.70
C ARG A 311 6.82 19.15 -20.54
N ARG A 312 5.68 18.80 -19.91
CA ARG A 312 4.40 18.53 -20.57
C ARG A 312 4.43 17.34 -21.54
N VAL A 313 5.33 16.39 -21.32
CA VAL A 313 5.43 15.18 -22.14
C VAL A 313 4.21 14.27 -21.90
N ASN A 314 3.60 13.77 -22.98
CA ASN A 314 2.54 12.77 -22.92
C ASN A 314 3.14 11.40 -23.20
N ALA A 315 3.12 10.51 -22.22
CA ALA A 315 3.72 9.19 -22.39
C ALA A 315 2.89 8.29 -23.33
N ASN A 316 1.60 8.59 -23.54
CA ASN A 316 0.79 7.87 -24.54
C ASN A 316 1.28 8.08 -25.98
N ASP A 317 1.91 9.21 -26.29
CA ASP A 317 2.44 9.49 -27.63
C ASP A 317 3.56 8.50 -28.01
N HIS A 318 4.17 7.86 -27.01
CA HIS A 318 5.26 6.89 -27.15
C HIS A 318 4.78 5.44 -27.01
N CYS A 319 3.48 5.22 -26.73
CA CYS A 319 2.93 3.90 -26.47
C CYS A 319 1.45 3.81 -26.86
N GLY A 320 1.20 3.35 -28.08
CA GLY A 320 -0.15 3.24 -28.64
C GLY A 320 -1.07 2.19 -28.01
N TRP A 321 -0.57 1.36 -27.08
CA TRP A 321 -1.37 0.35 -26.35
C TRP A 321 -1.53 0.68 -24.86
N CYS A 322 -0.82 1.68 -24.35
CA CYS A 322 -0.79 1.98 -22.92
C CYS A 322 -2.16 2.42 -22.39
N HIS A 323 -3.03 3.01 -23.20
CA HIS A 323 -4.39 3.39 -22.78
C HIS A 323 -5.23 2.18 -22.32
N TYR A 324 -4.97 0.98 -22.85
CA TYR A 324 -5.64 -0.25 -22.41
C TYR A 324 -5.23 -0.72 -21.01
N LEU A 325 -4.12 -0.21 -20.46
CA LEU A 325 -3.72 -0.55 -19.10
C LEU A 325 -4.68 0.03 -18.07
N SER A 326 -5.26 1.21 -18.31
CA SER A 326 -6.22 1.82 -17.37
C SER A 326 -7.68 1.58 -17.73
N CYS A 327 -7.99 1.31 -19.00
CA CYS A 327 -9.35 0.97 -19.38
C CYS A 327 -9.41 0.18 -20.68
N VAL A 328 -10.04 -0.99 -20.64
CA VAL A 328 -10.39 -1.77 -21.84
C VAL A 328 -11.88 -1.57 -22.14
N PRO A 329 -12.25 -1.05 -23.33
CA PRO A 329 -13.65 -0.87 -23.69
C PRO A 329 -14.33 -2.22 -23.90
N THR A 330 -15.57 -2.36 -23.43
CA THR A 330 -16.37 -3.59 -23.59
C THR A 330 -17.81 -3.25 -24.00
N SER A 331 -18.63 -4.27 -24.29
CA SER A 331 -20.07 -4.07 -24.55
C SER A 331 -20.84 -3.52 -23.35
N ARG A 332 -20.28 -3.58 -22.13
CA ARG A 332 -20.93 -3.13 -20.89
C ARG A 332 -20.45 -1.75 -20.41
N TRP A 333 -19.32 -1.24 -20.92
CA TRP A 333 -18.80 0.08 -20.54
C TRP A 333 -17.86 0.66 -21.60
N SER A 334 -17.82 1.99 -21.68
CA SER A 334 -16.89 2.73 -22.54
C SER A 334 -15.80 3.40 -21.72
N CYS A 335 -14.59 3.45 -22.29
CA CYS A 335 -13.50 4.25 -21.78
C CYS A 335 -13.67 5.67 -22.33
N GLY A 336 -14.17 6.59 -21.50
CA GLY A 336 -14.34 7.98 -21.89
C GLY A 336 -13.02 8.58 -22.37
N LYS A 337 -13.04 9.24 -23.54
CA LYS A 337 -11.98 10.15 -23.97
C LYS A 337 -12.25 11.54 -23.40
#